data_AF-A0A821KL27-F1
#
_entry.id   AF-A0A821KL27-F1
#
_cell.length_a   1.000
_cell.length_b   1.000
_cell.length_c   1.000
_cell.angle_alpha   90.00
_cell.angle_beta   90.00
_cell.angle_gamma   90.00
#
_symmetry.space_group_name_H-M   'P 1'
#
loop_
_entity.id
_entity.type
_entity.pdbx_description
1 polymer ?
#
loop_
_entity_poly.entity_id
_entity_poly.type
_entity_poly.pdbx_seq_one_letter_code
_entity_poly.pdbx_strand_id
1 'polypeptide(L)' 'NDRVLIRRHGMKNKLEPKYSVTPQIVIREKYPVYIVKDEITQCETRVHINDIRPIYVSRSN' A
#
# COMPACT_ATOMS: atom_id res chain seq x y z
N ASN A 1 -12.10 5.87 1.51
CA ASN A 1 -11.02 4.89 1.69
C ASN A 1 -9.85 5.25 0.82
N ASP A 2 -8.75 5.68 1.44
CA ASP A 2 -7.51 5.99 0.74
C ASP A 2 -6.89 4.70 0.19
N ARG A 3 -6.66 4.69 -1.13
CA ARG A 3 -5.95 3.62 -1.82
C ARG A 3 -4.47 3.93 -1.82
N VAL A 4 -3.69 2.94 -1.40
CA VAL A 4 -2.25 3.07 -1.21
C VAL A 4 -1.53 1.84 -1.77
N LEU A 5 -0.29 2.03 -2.20
CA LEU A 5 0.66 0.94 -2.49
C LEU A 5 1.63 0.81 -1.32
N ILE A 6 2.00 -0.42 -0.97
CA ILE A 6 3.00 -0.66 0.08
C ILE A 6 4.34 -1.02 -0.54
N ARG A 7 5.43 -0.62 0.10
CA ARG A 7 6.77 -1.03 -0.31
C ARG A 7 6.93 -2.54 -0.13
N ARG A 8 7.46 -3.21 -1.15
CA ARG A 8 7.84 -4.63 -1.06
C ARG A 8 9.23 -4.74 -0.42
N HIS A 9 9.34 -5.54 0.63
CA HIS A 9 10.59 -5.87 1.31
C HIS A 9 11.00 -7.30 0.92
N GLY A 10 12.20 -7.49 0.36
CA GLY A 10 12.67 -8.78 -0.14
C GLY A 10 13.91 -8.66 -1.04
N MET A 11 14.41 -9.81 -1.56
CA MET A 11 15.49 -9.83 -2.56
C MET A 11 15.03 -9.13 -3.83
N LYS A 12 15.64 -7.98 -4.13
CA LYS A 12 15.30 -7.14 -5.28
C LYS A 12 16.08 -7.62 -6.50
N ASN A 13 15.40 -8.22 -7.46
CA ASN A 13 15.94 -8.33 -8.82
C ASN A 13 15.79 -6.98 -9.53
N LYS A 14 16.66 -6.68 -10.51
CA LYS A 14 16.69 -5.36 -11.20
C LYS A 14 15.35 -4.96 -11.84
N LEU A 15 14.49 -5.94 -12.15
CA LEU A 15 13.19 -5.77 -12.81
C LEU A 15 11.98 -5.81 -11.86
N GLU A 16 12.19 -6.11 -10.56
CA GLU A 16 11.08 -6.24 -9.61
C GLU A 16 10.55 -4.86 -9.18
N PRO A 17 9.22 -4.67 -9.11
CA PRO A 17 8.63 -3.40 -8.69
C PRO A 17 8.91 -3.13 -7.20
N LYS A 18 9.25 -1.87 -6.89
CA LYS A 18 9.56 -1.43 -5.51
C LYS A 18 8.35 -1.43 -4.58
N TYR A 19 7.15 -1.30 -5.14
CA TYR A 19 5.87 -1.24 -4.43
C TYR A 19 4.97 -2.40 -4.86
N SER A 20 3.91 -2.67 -4.11
CA SER A 20 2.88 -3.61 -4.50
C SER A 20 2.27 -3.20 -5.84
N VAL A 21 1.95 -4.20 -6.67
CA VAL A 21 1.19 -4.00 -7.91
C VAL A 21 -0.31 -3.91 -7.62
N THR A 22 -0.75 -4.54 -6.54
CA THR A 22 -2.12 -4.45 -6.03
C THR A 22 -2.26 -3.25 -5.11
N PRO A 23 -3.30 -2.43 -5.29
CA PRO A 23 -3.66 -1.42 -4.31
C PRO A 23 -4.18 -2.06 -3.03
N GLN A 24 -3.94 -1.35 -1.94
CA GLN A 24 -4.45 -1.65 -0.63
C GLN A 24 -5.25 -0.47 -0.12
N ILE A 25 -6.23 -0.76 0.73
CA ILE A 25 -7.09 0.23 1.34
C ILE A 25 -6.62 0.45 2.77
N VAL A 26 -6.38 1.70 3.15
CA VAL A 26 -6.18 2.04 4.57
C VAL A 26 -7.51 1.84 5.29
N ILE A 27 -7.56 0.87 6.20
CA ILE A 27 -8.75 0.58 7.03
C ILE A 27 -8.64 1.19 8.42
N ARG A 28 -7.41 1.42 8.92
CA ARG A 28 -7.18 2.08 10.20
C ARG A 28 -5.87 2.84 10.21
N GLU A 29 -5.94 4.11 10.56
CA GLU A 29 -4.77 4.97 10.72
C GLU A 29 -4.34 4.97 12.19
N LYS A 30 -3.13 4.47 12.46
CA LYS A 30 -2.53 4.50 13.80
C LYS A 30 -1.06 4.87 13.68
N TYR A 31 -0.73 6.15 13.84
CA TYR A 31 0.67 6.57 13.69
C TYR A 31 1.62 5.80 14.64
N PRO A 32 2.78 5.32 14.16
CA PRO A 32 3.32 5.42 12.79
C PRO A 32 3.01 4.21 11.89
N VAL A 33 2.16 3.27 12.33
CA VAL A 33 1.85 2.01 11.65
C VAL A 33 0.37 1.90 11.32
N TYR A 34 0.03 1.97 10.04
CA TYR A 34 -1.35 1.88 9.59
C TYR A 34 -1.73 0.43 9.33
N ILE A 35 -3.03 0.14 9.45
CA ILE A 35 -3.60 -1.14 9.03
C ILE A 35 -4.18 -0.94 7.64
N VAL A 36 -3.67 -1.71 6.71
CA VAL A 36 -4.08 -1.72 5.32
C VAL A 36 -4.67 -3.07 4.98
N LYS A 37 -5.63 -3.09 4.06
CA LYS A 37 -6.30 -4.29 3.59
C LYS A 37 -6.08 -4.43 2.09
N ASP A 38 -5.58 -5.57 1.65
CA ASP A 38 -5.43 -5.86 0.22
C ASP A 38 -6.81 -6.01 -0.45
N GLU A 39 -7.01 -5.33 -1.58
CA GLU A 39 -8.30 -5.35 -2.28
C GLU A 39 -8.65 -6.73 -2.83
N ILE A 40 -7.66 -7.55 -3.21
CA ILE A 40 -7.85 -8.86 -3.83
C ILE A 40 -7.95 -9.94 -2.77
N THR A 41 -6.96 -10.05 -1.89
CA THR A 41 -6.88 -11.16 -0.92
C THR A 41 -7.70 -10.90 0.33
N GLN A 42 -8.17 -9.67 0.54
CA GLN A 42 -8.84 -9.21 1.76
C GLN A 42 -7.99 -9.39 3.04
N CYS A 43 -6.68 -9.67 2.89
CA CYS A 43 -5.78 -9.80 4.01
C CYS A 43 -5.47 -8.44 4.63
N GLU A 44 -5.46 -8.39 5.96
CA GLU A 44 -5.07 -7.21 6.71
C GLU A 44 -3.57 -7.28 7.03
N THR A 45 -2.87 -6.17 6.84
CA THR A 45 -1.44 -6.07 7.11
C THR A 45 -1.13 -4.76 7.82
N ARG A 46 -0.13 -4.79 8.70
CA ARG A 46 0.35 -3.63 9.45
C ARG A 46 1.58 -3.06 8.74
N VAL A 47 1.51 -1.82 8.29
CA VAL A 47 2.54 -1.20 7.46
C VAL A 47 2.95 0.16 8.03
N HIS A 48 4.26 0.41 8.07
CA HIS A 48 4.78 1.69 8.53
C HIS A 48 4.47 2.79 7.51
N ILE A 49 4.12 4.00 7.97
CA ILE A 49 3.72 5.10 7.07
C ILE A 49 4.76 5.45 6.00
N ASN A 50 6.05 5.37 6.31
CA ASN A 50 7.15 5.57 5.34
C ASN A 50 7.19 4.55 4.19
N ASP A 51 6.56 3.39 4.37
CA ASP A 51 6.45 2.35 3.35
C ASP A 51 5.15 2.45 2.55
N ILE A 52 4.31 3.45 2.81
CA ILE A 52 3.03 3.68 2.15
C ILE A 52 3.18 4.74 1.06
N ARG A 53 2.62 4.48 -0.12
CA ARG A 53 2.52 5.43 -1.23
C ARG A 53 1.04 5.65 -1.58
N PRO A 54 0.47 6.84 -1.41
CA PRO A 54 -0.91 7.12 -1.82
C PRO A 54 -1.05 7.07 -3.34
N ILE A 55 -2.18 6.51 -3.79
CA ILE A 55 -2.57 6.50 -5.20
C ILE A 55 -3.50 7.69 -5.41
N TYR A 56 -2.95 8.77 -5.96
CA TYR A 56 -3.77 9.89 -6.41
C TYR A 56 -4.36 9.55 -7.77
N VAL A 57 -5.59 9.02 -7.77
CA VAL A 57 -6.41 9.04 -8.99
C VAL A 57 -6.82 10.49 -9.23
N SER A 58 -6.21 11.12 -10.23
CA SER A 58 -6.70 12.38 -10.75
C SER A 58 -8.16 12.17 -11.14
N ARG A 59 -9.08 12.81 -10.43
CA ARG A 59 -10.47 12.90 -10.89
C ARG A 59 -10.44 13.80 -12.11
N SER A 60 -10.32 13.20 -13.29
CA SER A 60 -10.69 13.89 -14.53
C SER A 60 -12.18 14.17 -14.43
N ASN A 61 -12.50 15.45 -14.27
CA ASN A 61 -13.84 16.00 -14.14
C ASN A 61 -14.58 15.96 -15.47
#